data_AF-A0A933FWL4-F1
#
_entry.id   AF-A0A933FWL4-F1
#
_cell.length_a   1.000
_cell.length_b   1.000
_cell.length_c   1.000
_cell.angle_alpha   90.00
_cell.angle_beta   90.00
_cell.angle_gamma   90.00
#
_symmetry.space_group_name_H-M   'P 1'
#
loop_
_entity.id
_entity.type
_entity.pdbx_description
1 polymer ?
#
loop_
_entity_poly.entity_id
_entity_poly.type
_entity_poly.pdbx_seq_one_letter_code
_entity_poly.pdbx_strand_id
1 'polypeptide(L)'
;MGKQKRIRKLLIVGCSKSKVWNRKKVAKYIPAKDAYTSSLFLLSKRYAEKFYSDRWFILSAKYGLIAPDKKISNYDITFVNGKGVISETKLRNQSRALLRNIDEAILLAGKDYFDRLKSAAPNHLKIHIPLESKGLFDRIRWLKVRTS
;
A
#
# COMPACT_ATOMS: atom_id res chain seq x y z
N MET A 1 32.85 4.86 8.14
CA MET A 1 31.52 5.01 7.51
C MET A 1 30.54 4.05 8.20
N GLY A 2 29.71 4.55 9.12
CA GLY A 2 28.81 3.72 9.93
C GLY A 2 27.78 3.01 9.05
N LYS A 3 27.67 1.68 9.17
CA LYS A 3 26.62 0.90 8.51
C LYS A 3 25.27 1.43 9.00
N GLN A 4 24.50 2.10 8.14
CA GLN A 4 23.13 2.49 8.46
C GLN A 4 22.33 1.24 8.86
N LYS A 5 21.65 1.30 10.01
CA LYS A 5 20.86 0.19 10.55
C LYS A 5 19.72 -0.14 9.58
N ARG A 6 19.79 -1.29 8.89
CA ARG A 6 18.73 -1.76 7.99
C ARG A 6 17.45 -2.01 8.79
N ILE A 7 16.32 -1.52 8.31
CA ILE A 7 15.01 -1.87 8.87
C ILE A 7 14.64 -3.23 8.29
N ARG A 8 14.44 -4.22 9.16
CA ARG A 8 14.22 -5.60 8.70
C ARG A 8 12.95 -5.74 7.86
N LYS A 9 11.83 -5.12 8.28
CA LYS A 9 10.53 -5.30 7.61
C LYS A 9 9.68 -4.03 7.61
N LEU A 10 8.92 -3.83 6.54
CA LEU A 10 7.81 -2.87 6.45
C LEU A 10 6.56 -3.51 5.83
N LEU A 11 5.42 -2.85 5.98
CA LEU A 11 4.15 -3.28 5.40
C LEU A 11 3.67 -2.33 4.30
N ILE A 12 3.13 -2.88 3.22
CA ILE A 12 2.51 -2.12 2.13
C ILE A 12 1.06 -2.58 2.00
N VAL A 13 0.14 -1.62 2.01
CA VAL A 13 -1.29 -1.85 1.81
C VAL A 13 -1.69 -1.36 0.42
N GLY A 14 -2.43 -2.18 -0.34
CA GLY A 14 -2.96 -1.74 -1.63
C GLY A 14 -4.09 -0.73 -1.46
N CYS A 15 -4.13 0.31 -2.30
CA CYS A 15 -5.24 1.26 -2.29
C CYS A 15 -6.59 0.61 -2.70
N SER A 16 -7.71 1.30 -2.47
CA SER A 16 -9.04 0.83 -2.89
C SER A 16 -9.76 1.79 -3.83
N LYS A 17 -10.66 1.23 -4.66
CA LYS A 17 -11.60 2.01 -5.48
C LYS A 17 -12.51 2.86 -4.58
N SER A 18 -13.15 2.24 -3.59
CA SER A 18 -14.03 2.91 -2.64
C SER A 18 -13.27 3.94 -1.80
N LYS A 19 -13.74 5.19 -1.81
CA LYS A 19 -13.20 6.30 -1.04
C LYS A 19 -14.32 7.11 -0.39
N VAL A 20 -13.97 7.96 0.58
CA VAL A 20 -14.91 8.82 1.31
C VAL A 20 -15.73 9.74 0.41
N TRP A 21 -15.13 10.28 -0.67
CA TRP A 21 -15.83 11.14 -1.63
C TRP A 21 -16.93 10.41 -2.42
N ASN A 22 -16.91 9.08 -2.48
CA ASN A 22 -17.99 8.31 -3.11
C ASN A 22 -19.24 8.23 -2.24
N ARG A 23 -19.18 8.66 -0.96
CA ARG A 23 -20.24 8.46 0.03
C ARG A 23 -20.74 9.74 0.68
N LYS A 24 -19.88 10.74 0.85
CA LYS A 24 -20.24 12.00 1.51
C LYS A 24 -19.42 13.18 0.99
N LYS A 25 -20.00 14.38 1.10
CA LYS A 25 -19.29 15.64 0.85
C LYS A 25 -18.31 15.88 1.99
N VAL A 26 -17.03 15.95 1.65
CA VAL A 26 -15.91 16.11 2.59
C VAL A 26 -14.87 17.06 1.99
N ALA A 27 -13.83 17.39 2.75
CA ALA A 27 -12.73 18.23 2.28
C ALA A 27 -12.11 17.70 0.97
N LYS A 28 -11.62 18.62 0.12
CA LYS A 28 -10.99 18.30 -1.17
C LYS A 28 -9.78 17.37 -1.03
N TYR A 29 -9.05 17.49 0.07
CA TYR A 29 -7.85 16.71 0.36
C TYR A 29 -7.92 16.07 1.75
N ILE A 30 -7.70 14.76 1.82
CA ILE A 30 -7.80 13.96 3.05
C ILE A 30 -6.58 13.03 3.14
N PRO A 31 -6.04 12.75 4.35
CA PRO A 31 -5.01 11.73 4.53
C PRO A 31 -5.37 10.40 3.86
N ALA A 32 -4.42 9.80 3.15
CA ALA A 32 -4.64 8.57 2.40
C ALA A 32 -5.20 7.44 3.28
N LYS A 33 -4.74 7.33 4.53
CA LYS A 33 -5.23 6.34 5.51
C LYS A 33 -6.71 6.51 5.87
N ASP A 34 -7.28 7.70 5.68
CA ASP A 34 -8.68 8.02 6.00
C ASP A 34 -9.53 8.18 4.73
N ALA A 35 -8.90 8.27 3.57
CA ALA A 35 -9.55 8.44 2.29
C ALA A 35 -10.17 7.14 1.76
N TYR A 36 -9.51 5.99 1.95
CA TYR A 36 -9.95 4.69 1.43
C TYR A 36 -10.90 3.98 2.40
N THR A 37 -12.00 3.42 1.87
CA THR A 37 -13.13 2.96 2.72
C THR A 37 -13.59 1.53 2.43
N SER A 38 -12.83 0.74 1.66
CA SER A 38 -13.19 -0.67 1.47
C SER A 38 -12.91 -1.48 2.74
N SER A 39 -13.70 -2.52 3.00
CA SER A 39 -13.52 -3.38 4.18
C SER A 39 -12.13 -4.00 4.23
N LEU A 40 -11.60 -4.43 3.07
CA LEU A 40 -10.24 -4.97 2.97
C LEU A 40 -9.20 -3.93 3.35
N PHE A 41 -9.29 -2.69 2.81
CA PHE A 41 -8.34 -1.63 3.15
C PHE A 41 -8.39 -1.29 4.63
N LEU A 42 -9.59 -1.13 5.21
CA LEU A 42 -9.75 -0.78 6.62
C LEU A 42 -9.15 -1.86 7.54
N LEU A 43 -9.35 -3.13 7.22
CA LEU A 43 -8.75 -4.24 7.97
C LEU A 43 -7.22 -4.30 7.78
N SER A 44 -6.73 -4.08 6.57
CA SER A 44 -5.28 -4.01 6.31
C SER A 44 -4.62 -2.82 7.00
N LYS A 45 -5.27 -1.65 7.04
CA LYS A 45 -4.85 -0.47 7.82
C LYS A 45 -4.77 -0.80 9.30
N ARG A 46 -5.82 -1.41 9.88
CA ARG A 46 -5.81 -1.83 11.29
C ARG A 46 -4.66 -2.79 11.60
N TYR A 47 -4.42 -3.76 10.71
CA TYR A 47 -3.28 -4.66 10.83
C TYR A 47 -1.94 -3.91 10.76
N ALA A 48 -1.83 -2.94 9.85
CA ALA A 48 -0.65 -2.10 9.71
C ALA A 48 -0.37 -1.28 10.97
N GLU A 49 -1.36 -0.57 11.47
CA GLU A 49 -1.25 0.29 12.65
C GLU A 49 -0.92 -0.53 13.90
N LYS A 50 -1.52 -1.72 14.05
CA LYS A 50 -1.29 -2.64 15.18
C LYS A 50 0.12 -3.23 15.22
N PHE A 51 0.66 -3.67 14.08
CA PHE A 51 1.91 -4.46 14.05
C PHE A 51 3.13 -3.75 13.46
N TYR A 52 2.91 -2.67 12.71
CA TYR A 52 3.97 -1.94 11.99
C TYR A 52 4.05 -0.46 12.38
N SER A 53 3.02 0.07 13.05
CA SER A 53 2.99 1.44 13.60
C SER A 53 3.27 2.51 12.54
N ASP A 54 4.47 3.06 12.47
CA ASP A 54 4.93 4.06 11.50
C ASP A 54 5.59 3.43 10.25
N ARG A 55 5.89 2.12 10.27
CA ARG A 55 6.57 1.39 9.20
C ARG A 55 5.61 0.78 8.18
N TRP A 56 4.63 1.55 7.70
CA TRP A 56 3.76 1.12 6.62
C TRP A 56 3.42 2.20 5.62
N PHE A 57 3.17 1.77 4.38
CA PHE A 57 2.89 2.64 3.25
C PHE A 57 1.69 2.13 2.47
N ILE A 58 1.11 3.00 1.65
CA ILE A 58 0.04 2.65 0.74
C ILE A 58 0.61 2.63 -0.67
N LEU A 59 0.40 1.55 -1.41
CA LEU A 59 0.65 1.51 -2.85
C LEU A 59 -0.64 1.95 -3.56
N SER A 60 -0.61 3.13 -4.18
CA SER A 60 -1.70 3.72 -4.95
C SER A 60 -1.43 3.67 -6.44
N ALA A 61 -2.43 3.29 -7.24
CA ALA A 61 -2.30 3.31 -8.70
C ALA A 61 -2.01 4.71 -9.26
N LYS A 62 -2.53 5.77 -8.63
CA LYS A 62 -2.31 7.17 -9.05
C LYS A 62 -1.02 7.76 -8.47
N TYR A 63 -0.78 7.52 -7.18
CA TYR A 63 0.25 8.24 -6.42
C TYR A 63 1.53 7.42 -6.16
N GLY A 64 1.50 6.11 -6.42
CA GLY A 64 2.58 5.18 -6.10
C GLY A 64 2.67 4.88 -4.61
N LEU A 65 3.90 4.74 -4.10
CA LEU A 65 4.15 4.52 -2.68
C LEU A 65 4.01 5.84 -1.92
N ILE A 66 2.99 5.92 -1.06
CA ILE A 66 2.70 7.12 -0.25
C ILE A 66 2.56 6.79 1.23
N ALA A 67 2.95 7.74 2.06
CA ALA A 67 2.75 7.67 3.50
C ALA A 67 1.25 7.70 3.86
N PRO A 68 0.84 7.11 5.00
CA PRO A 68 -0.54 7.13 5.50
C PRO A 68 -1.15 8.55 5.57
N ASP A 69 -0.34 9.53 5.99
CA ASP A 69 -0.77 10.92 6.18
C ASP A 69 -0.70 11.78 4.92
N LYS A 70 -0.26 11.22 3.78
CA LYS A 70 -0.24 11.95 2.52
C LYS A 70 -1.66 12.37 2.16
N LYS A 71 -1.90 13.68 2.11
CA LYS A 71 -3.17 14.24 1.64
C LYS A 71 -3.37 13.92 0.16
N ILE A 72 -4.48 13.27 -0.16
CA ILE A 72 -4.90 12.91 -1.53
C ILE A 72 -6.28 13.50 -1.83
N SER A 73 -6.60 13.64 -3.12
CA SER A 73 -7.95 14.01 -3.59
C SER A 73 -8.67 12.81 -4.18
N ASN A 74 -9.96 12.97 -4.48
CA ASN A 74 -10.71 11.93 -5.21
C ASN A 74 -10.04 11.58 -6.56
N TYR A 75 -10.14 10.31 -6.94
CA TYR A 75 -9.71 9.77 -8.23
C TYR A 75 -10.30 8.36 -8.46
N ASP A 76 -10.42 7.96 -9.72
CA ASP A 76 -10.80 6.59 -10.11
C ASP A 76 -9.78 6.03 -11.13
N ILE A 77 -8.66 5.54 -10.61
CA ILE A 77 -7.54 5.01 -11.39
C ILE A 77 -7.14 3.67 -10.77
N THR A 78 -6.99 2.66 -11.62
CA THR A 78 -6.52 1.31 -11.28
C THR A 78 -5.26 1.00 -12.08
N PHE A 79 -4.47 0.02 -11.64
CA PHE A 79 -3.28 -0.41 -12.39
C PHE A 79 -3.59 -1.08 -13.75
N VAL A 80 -4.87 -1.38 -14.00
CA VAL A 80 -5.39 -1.98 -15.24
C VAL A 80 -5.81 -0.90 -16.25
N ASN A 81 -6.34 0.24 -15.79
CA ASN A 81 -6.96 1.25 -16.66
C ASN A 81 -5.96 2.16 -17.41
N GLY A 82 -4.65 2.03 -17.15
CA GLY A 82 -3.55 2.66 -17.90
C GLY A 82 -3.40 4.19 -17.79
N LYS A 83 -4.45 4.95 -18.08
CA LYS A 83 -4.40 6.42 -18.12
C LYS A 83 -4.33 7.02 -16.70
N GLY A 84 -3.32 7.86 -16.47
CA GLY A 84 -3.10 8.54 -15.19
C GLY A 84 -2.56 7.63 -14.07
N VAL A 85 -2.21 6.38 -14.40
CA VAL A 85 -1.43 5.51 -13.53
C VAL A 85 -0.04 6.12 -13.32
N ILE A 86 0.52 5.96 -12.12
CA ILE A 86 1.90 6.38 -11.84
C ILE A 86 2.85 5.79 -12.88
N SER A 87 3.73 6.62 -13.44
CA SER A 87 4.75 6.14 -14.37
C SER A 87 5.74 5.21 -13.67
N GLU A 88 6.26 4.25 -14.43
CA GLU A 88 7.19 3.26 -13.90
C GLU A 88 8.46 3.91 -13.35
N THR A 89 8.98 4.94 -14.03
CA THR A 89 10.13 5.74 -13.57
C THR A 89 9.85 6.40 -12.22
N LYS A 90 8.66 6.99 -12.04
CA LYS A 90 8.30 7.66 -10.78
C LYS A 90 8.14 6.65 -9.64
N LEU A 91 7.51 5.50 -9.91
CA LEU A 91 7.38 4.44 -8.92
C LEU A 91 8.75 3.86 -8.55
N ARG A 92 9.64 3.62 -9.53
CA ARG A 92 11.04 3.20 -9.29
C ARG A 92 11.79 4.19 -8.41
N ASN A 93 11.66 5.49 -8.66
CA ASN A 93 12.31 6.52 -7.86
C ASN A 93 11.78 6.53 -6.41
N GLN A 94 10.47 6.42 -6.21
CA GLN A 94 9.87 6.28 -4.88
C GLN A 94 10.37 5.02 -4.17
N SER A 95 10.35 3.87 -4.85
CA SER A 95 10.82 2.59 -4.31
C SER A 95 12.30 2.64 -3.94
N ARG A 96 13.16 3.26 -4.75
CA ARG A 96 14.58 3.43 -4.42
C ARG A 96 14.79 4.34 -3.22
N ALA A 97 14.04 5.45 -3.12
CA ALA A 97 14.17 6.35 -1.97
C ALA A 97 13.68 5.69 -0.68
N LEU A 98 12.57 4.96 -0.75
CA LEU A 98 11.88 4.41 0.41
C LEU A 98 12.43 3.06 0.87
N LEU A 99 12.75 2.18 -0.07
CA LEU A 99 12.98 0.75 0.18
C LEU A 99 14.48 0.38 0.17
N ARG A 100 15.40 1.35 -0.05
CA ARG A 100 16.85 1.08 -0.18
C ARG A 100 17.47 0.39 1.03
N ASN A 101 16.99 0.71 2.23
CA ASN A 101 17.52 0.18 3.49
C ASN A 101 16.59 -0.85 4.14
N ILE A 102 15.70 -1.45 3.34
CA ILE A 102 14.68 -2.39 3.77
C ILE A 102 15.02 -3.78 3.25
N ASP A 103 15.03 -4.79 4.12
CA ASP A 103 15.27 -6.18 3.70
C ASP A 103 14.00 -6.83 3.13
N GLU A 104 12.88 -6.64 3.81
CA GLU A 104 11.61 -7.29 3.48
C GLU A 104 10.43 -6.32 3.46
N ALA A 105 9.51 -6.53 2.53
CA ALA A 105 8.21 -5.86 2.48
C ALA A 105 7.09 -6.89 2.49
N ILE A 106 6.11 -6.74 3.38
CA ILE A 106 4.87 -7.51 3.33
C ILE A 106 3.84 -6.72 2.54
N LEU A 107 3.27 -7.31 1.51
CA LEU A 107 2.25 -6.70 0.66
C LEU A 107 0.87 -7.29 0.96
N LEU A 108 -0.02 -6.46 1.51
CA LEU A 108 -1.44 -6.78 1.68
C LEU A 108 -2.23 -6.23 0.48
N ALA A 109 -2.07 -6.90 -0.67
CA ALA A 109 -2.76 -6.56 -1.91
C ALA A 109 -2.85 -7.76 -2.87
N GLY A 110 -3.54 -7.57 -4.01
CA GLY A 110 -3.65 -8.57 -5.07
C GLY A 110 -2.46 -8.56 -6.04
N LYS A 111 -2.50 -9.48 -7.03
CA LYS A 111 -1.42 -9.71 -8.01
C LYS A 111 -1.00 -8.44 -8.76
N ASP A 112 -1.95 -7.62 -9.21
CA ASP A 112 -1.63 -6.38 -9.94
C ASP A 112 -0.74 -5.43 -9.14
N TYR A 113 -0.94 -5.35 -7.82
CA TYR A 113 -0.11 -4.53 -6.94
C TYR A 113 1.27 -5.16 -6.76
N PHE A 114 1.32 -6.49 -6.67
CA PHE A 114 2.58 -7.22 -6.56
C PHE A 114 3.44 -7.03 -7.80
N ASP A 115 2.89 -7.25 -8.99
CA ASP A 115 3.62 -7.11 -10.25
C ASP A 115 4.21 -5.70 -10.38
N ARG A 116 3.42 -4.68 -10.04
CA ARG A 116 3.84 -3.27 -10.06
C ARG A 116 4.90 -2.94 -9.02
N LEU A 117 4.78 -3.47 -7.81
CA LEU A 117 5.80 -3.27 -6.78
C LEU A 117 7.08 -4.00 -7.16
N LYS A 118 6.98 -5.24 -7.65
CA LYS A 118 8.12 -6.09 -8.02
C LYS A 118 8.93 -5.48 -9.16
N SER A 119 8.28 -4.90 -10.17
CA SER A 119 8.98 -4.24 -11.28
C SER A 119 9.70 -2.95 -10.86
N ALA A 120 9.24 -2.31 -9.78
CA ALA A 120 9.79 -1.05 -9.32
C ALA A 120 10.75 -1.16 -8.11
N ALA A 121 10.72 -2.28 -7.39
CA ALA A 121 11.47 -2.48 -6.16
C ALA A 121 12.98 -2.69 -6.42
N PRO A 122 13.84 -2.34 -5.45
CA PRO A 122 15.25 -2.73 -5.48
C PRO A 122 15.41 -4.26 -5.52
N ASN A 123 16.42 -4.76 -6.24
CA ASN A 123 16.66 -6.21 -6.41
C ASN A 123 16.85 -6.98 -5.09
N HIS A 124 17.36 -6.33 -4.05
CA HIS A 124 17.59 -6.96 -2.75
C HIS A 124 16.31 -7.11 -1.91
N LEU A 125 15.21 -6.43 -2.28
CA LEU A 125 13.99 -6.44 -1.49
C LEU A 125 13.24 -7.76 -1.66
N LYS A 126 13.00 -8.45 -0.54
CA LYS A 126 12.12 -9.62 -0.51
C LYS A 126 10.68 -9.18 -0.28
N ILE A 127 9.78 -9.53 -1.20
CA ILE A 127 8.36 -9.17 -1.11
C ILE A 127 7.56 -10.42 -0.72
N HIS A 128 6.81 -10.32 0.37
CA HIS A 128 5.96 -11.38 0.89
C HIS A 128 4.48 -11.04 0.66
N ILE A 129 3.72 -11.98 0.10
CA ILE A 129 2.28 -11.82 -0.16
C ILE A 129 1.53 -12.92 0.64
N PRO A 130 1.30 -12.73 1.95
CA PRO A 130 0.76 -13.79 2.82
C PRO A 130 -0.67 -14.23 2.45
N LEU A 131 -1.31 -13.51 1.52
CA LEU A 131 -2.69 -13.67 1.11
C LEU A 131 -2.83 -14.00 -0.39
N GLU A 132 -1.74 -14.28 -1.11
CA GLU A 132 -1.72 -14.44 -2.57
C GLU A 132 -2.81 -15.38 -3.09
N SER A 133 -2.88 -16.59 -2.55
CA SER A 133 -3.83 -17.65 -2.95
C SER A 133 -5.23 -17.53 -2.33
N LYS A 134 -5.51 -16.45 -1.59
CA LYS A 134 -6.77 -16.30 -0.85
C LYS A 134 -7.77 -15.43 -1.61
N GLY A 135 -9.02 -15.90 -1.69
CA GLY A 135 -10.15 -15.09 -2.15
C GLY A 135 -10.45 -13.94 -1.19
N LEU A 136 -11.25 -12.95 -1.63
CA LEU A 136 -11.56 -11.75 -0.83
C LEU A 136 -12.10 -12.08 0.57
N PHE A 137 -13.00 -13.05 0.68
CA PHE A 137 -13.58 -13.46 1.96
C PHE A 137 -12.53 -14.03 2.91
N ASP A 138 -11.64 -14.90 2.44
CA ASP A 138 -10.57 -15.48 3.26
C ASP A 138 -9.56 -14.43 3.71
N ARG A 139 -9.25 -13.46 2.86
CA ARG A 139 -8.40 -12.31 3.21
C ARG A 139 -9.02 -11.50 4.35
N ILE A 140 -10.30 -11.19 4.24
CA ILE A 140 -11.06 -10.47 5.27
C ILE A 140 -11.07 -11.28 6.58
N ARG A 141 -11.38 -12.58 6.52
CA ARG A 141 -11.40 -13.46 7.71
C ARG A 141 -10.03 -13.50 8.38
N TRP A 142 -8.96 -13.69 7.60
CA TRP A 142 -7.59 -13.75 8.11
C TRP A 142 -7.19 -12.46 8.83
N LEU A 143 -7.55 -11.30 8.27
CA LEU A 143 -7.27 -9.99 8.86
C LEU A 143 -8.12 -9.75 10.10
N LYS A 144 -9.43 -10.07 10.08
CA LYS A 144 -10.32 -9.93 11.24
C LYS A 144 -9.75 -10.65 12.45
N VAL A 145 -9.41 -11.93 12.32
CA VAL A 145 -8.86 -12.75 13.43
C VAL A 145 -7.62 -12.12 14.07
N ARG A 146 -6.79 -11.40 13.31
CA ARG A 146 -5.54 -10.79 13.81
C ARG A 146 -5.69 -9.33 14.25
N THR A 147 -6.78 -8.68 13.86
CA THR A 147 -7.07 -7.27 14.17
C THR A 147 -8.15 -7.09 15.23
N SER A 148 -8.83 -8.17 15.62
CA SER A 148 -9.58 -8.26 16.87
C SER A 148 -8.71 -8.01 18.10
#